data_AF-N1VYF6-F1
#
_entry.id   AF-N1VYF6-F1
#
_cell.length_a   1.000
_cell.length_b   1.000
_cell.length_c   1.000
_cell.angle_alpha   90.00
_cell.angle_beta   90.00
_cell.angle_gamma   90.00
#
_symmetry.space_group_name_H-M   'P 1'
#
loop_
_entity.id
_entity.type
_entity.pdbx_description
1 polymer ?
#
loop_
_entity_poly.entity_id
_entity_poly.type
_entity_poly.pdbx_seq_one_letter_code
_entity_poly.pdbx_strand_id
1 'polypeptide(L)'
;MWGKVRASISNQKLTHNVKNYLYKPLTLEERKQHKQRKLVNQYKEEDVLKYNKTYRSAILHNDYYWNNFYEKERMRNEIEYNHRAFRIYSIISTRKWCDADSIANHLKLNKREVIFIIRKWKECGIAEIIERTERYRSVFKFKIKNVKLYYLTYSNFKEKK
;
A
#
# COMPACT_ATOMS: atom_id res chain seq x y z
N MET A 1 63.52 -6.60 -31.45
CA MET A 1 62.41 -5.76 -31.92
C MET A 1 61.13 -6.59 -31.75
N TRP A 2 60.43 -6.46 -30.61
CA TRP A 2 59.28 -7.29 -30.26
C TRP A 2 58.01 -6.45 -30.32
N GLY A 3 57.11 -6.78 -31.25
CA GLY A 3 55.85 -6.06 -31.46
C GLY A 3 54.90 -6.23 -30.27
N LYS A 4 54.51 -5.11 -29.65
CA LYS A 4 53.35 -5.05 -28.74
C LYS A 4 52.08 -5.11 -29.57
N VAL A 5 51.54 -6.32 -29.77
CA VAL A 5 50.12 -6.49 -30.11
C VAL A 5 49.34 -6.36 -28.81
N ARG A 6 48.56 -5.28 -28.63
CA ARG A 6 47.41 -5.27 -27.70
C ARG A 6 46.52 -4.05 -27.88
N ALA A 7 45.23 -4.32 -27.75
CA ALA A 7 44.08 -3.41 -27.62
C ALA A 7 43.47 -2.83 -28.90
N SER A 8 42.98 -3.72 -29.77
CA SER A 8 41.70 -3.46 -30.46
C SER A 8 40.69 -4.53 -30.05
N ILE A 9 40.32 -4.54 -28.76
CA ILE A 9 39.07 -5.21 -28.35
C ILE A 9 37.98 -4.22 -28.76
N SER A 10 37.56 -4.37 -30.01
CA SER A 10 36.43 -3.67 -30.61
C SER A 10 35.22 -3.76 -29.71
N ASN A 11 34.50 -2.64 -29.60
CA ASN A 11 33.28 -2.33 -28.84
C ASN A 11 32.06 -3.27 -29.05
N GLN A 12 32.26 -4.56 -29.35
CA GLN A 12 31.21 -5.51 -29.73
C GLN A 12 30.53 -6.23 -28.55
N LYS A 13 30.73 -5.81 -27.30
CA LYS A 13 30.12 -6.48 -26.12
C LYS A 13 29.33 -5.58 -25.17
N LEU A 14 28.77 -4.47 -25.66
CA LEU A 14 27.84 -3.63 -24.86
C LEU A 14 26.42 -3.53 -25.46
N THR A 15 26.10 -4.29 -26.50
CA THR A 15 24.81 -4.19 -27.22
C THR A 15 23.93 -5.44 -27.13
N HIS A 16 24.06 -6.22 -26.05
CA HIS A 16 23.08 -7.28 -25.76
C HIS A 16 22.21 -6.88 -24.57
N ASN A 17 20.94 -6.60 -24.87
CA ASN A 17 19.78 -6.47 -23.97
C ASN A 17 19.30 -5.07 -23.56
N VAL A 18 19.36 -4.07 -24.43
CA VAL A 18 18.27 -3.08 -24.45
C VAL A 18 17.22 -3.64 -25.40
N LYS A 19 16.35 -4.52 -24.88
CA LYS A 19 15.13 -4.89 -25.61
C LYS A 19 14.42 -3.59 -25.98
N ASN A 20 14.11 -3.41 -27.26
CA ASN A 20 13.35 -2.28 -27.77
C ASN A 20 12.02 -2.18 -26.99
N TYR A 21 12.00 -1.38 -25.92
CA TYR A 21 10.77 -0.99 -25.26
C TYR A 21 10.10 0.05 -26.17
N LEU A 22 9.43 -0.43 -27.21
CA LEU A 22 8.51 0.37 -27.99
C LEU A 22 7.43 0.86 -27.03
N TYR A 23 7.44 2.16 -26.75
CA TYR A 23 6.41 2.79 -25.94
C TYR A 23 5.06 2.60 -26.64
N LYS A 24 4.19 1.79 -26.04
CA LYS A 24 2.80 1.64 -26.47
C LYS A 24 1.95 2.59 -25.63
N PRO A 25 1.41 3.69 -26.19
CA PRO A 25 0.51 4.55 -25.44
C PRO A 25 -0.73 3.75 -25.01
N LEU A 26 -1.13 3.92 -23.75
CA LEU A 26 -2.35 3.31 -23.21
C LEU A 26 -3.56 3.69 -24.08
N THR A 27 -4.40 2.70 -24.36
CA THR A 27 -5.69 2.87 -25.05
C THR A 27 -6.65 3.73 -24.22
N LEU A 28 -7.69 4.29 -24.84
CA LEU A 28 -8.69 5.09 -24.13
C LEU A 28 -9.41 4.29 -23.02
N GLU A 29 -9.57 2.98 -23.20
CA GLU A 29 -10.18 2.08 -22.22
C GLU A 29 -9.25 1.82 -21.03
N GLU A 30 -7.97 1.52 -21.28
CA GLU A 30 -6.95 1.40 -20.23
C GLU A 30 -6.79 2.73 -19.47
N ARG A 31 -6.83 3.87 -20.17
CA ARG A 31 -6.85 5.20 -19.54
C ARG A 31 -8.09 5.43 -18.69
N LYS A 32 -9.26 4.93 -19.10
CA LYS A 32 -10.52 5.01 -18.32
C LYS A 32 -10.46 4.13 -17.07
N GLN A 33 -9.91 2.92 -17.16
CA GLN A 33 -9.64 2.07 -15.99
C GLN A 33 -8.69 2.76 -15.00
N HIS A 34 -7.68 3.47 -15.51
CA HIS A 34 -6.78 4.27 -14.67
C HIS A 34 -7.42 5.57 -14.14
N LYS A 35 -8.41 6.15 -14.83
CA LYS A 35 -9.05 7.43 -14.48
C LYS A 35 -10.11 7.34 -13.38
N GLN A 36 -10.69 6.16 -13.11
CA GLN A 36 -11.78 6.01 -12.13
C GLN A 36 -11.37 5.21 -10.89
N ARG A 37 -10.26 5.57 -10.25
CA ARG A 37 -10.00 5.06 -8.91
C ARG A 37 -10.98 5.72 -7.96
N LYS A 38 -12.06 5.02 -7.64
CA LYS A 38 -13.04 5.41 -6.62
C LYS A 38 -12.69 4.71 -5.31
N LEU A 39 -13.17 5.28 -4.20
CA LEU A 39 -13.03 4.64 -2.88
C LEU A 39 -13.67 3.26 -2.90
N VAL A 40 -12.97 2.28 -2.32
CA VAL A 40 -13.44 0.91 -2.13
C VAL A 40 -13.83 0.74 -0.67
N ASN A 41 -14.85 -0.08 -0.41
CA ASN A 41 -15.44 -0.33 0.90
C ASN A 41 -15.96 0.92 1.61
N GLN A 42 -16.83 1.65 0.92
CA GLN A 42 -17.67 2.64 1.57
C GLN A 42 -18.57 1.98 2.60
N TYR A 43 -18.84 2.69 3.68
CA TYR A 43 -19.66 2.18 4.78
C TYR A 43 -21.13 2.58 4.59
N LYS A 44 -22.02 1.86 5.28
CA LYS A 44 -23.40 2.28 5.50
C LYS A 44 -23.51 2.70 6.97
N GLU A 45 -24.16 3.83 7.25
CA GLU A 45 -24.22 4.41 8.61
C GLU A 45 -24.71 3.40 9.66
N GLU A 46 -25.72 2.58 9.29
CA GLU A 46 -26.31 1.54 10.12
C GLU A 46 -25.31 0.49 10.62
N ASP A 47 -24.28 0.19 9.83
CA ASP A 47 -23.28 -0.82 10.18
C ASP A 47 -22.20 -0.27 11.12
N VAL A 48 -21.99 1.05 11.14
CA VAL A 48 -20.91 1.69 11.91
C VAL A 48 -21.16 1.60 13.42
N LEU A 49 -22.43 1.64 13.83
CA LEU A 49 -22.83 1.60 15.25
C LEU A 49 -22.42 0.31 15.97
N LYS A 50 -22.23 -0.79 15.23
CA LYS A 50 -21.90 -2.12 15.75
C LYS A 50 -20.44 -2.28 16.16
N TYR A 51 -19.57 -1.34 15.76
CA TYR A 51 -18.13 -1.45 15.97
C TYR A 51 -17.63 -0.70 17.21
N ASN A 52 -16.42 -1.04 17.65
CA ASN A 52 -15.76 -0.38 18.77
C ASN A 52 -15.66 1.14 18.55
N LYS A 53 -15.73 1.91 19.65
CA LYS A 53 -15.66 3.37 19.68
C LYS A 53 -14.49 3.91 18.86
N THR A 54 -13.32 3.29 18.96
CA THR A 54 -12.10 3.70 18.23
C THR A 54 -12.23 3.54 16.71
N TYR A 55 -12.87 2.46 16.26
CA TYR A 55 -13.04 2.21 14.84
C TYR A 55 -14.13 3.09 14.26
N ARG A 56 -15.23 3.26 15.01
CA ARG A 56 -16.30 4.20 14.68
C ARG A 56 -15.79 5.63 14.57
N SER A 57 -14.99 6.12 15.51
CA SER A 57 -14.40 7.47 15.44
C SER A 57 -13.49 7.62 14.24
N ALA A 58 -12.71 6.59 13.91
CA ALA A 58 -11.84 6.62 12.72
C ALA A 58 -12.66 6.72 11.43
N ILE A 59 -13.79 6.01 11.33
CA ILE A 59 -14.70 6.09 10.18
C ILE A 59 -15.27 7.50 10.04
N LEU A 60 -15.83 8.07 11.11
CA LEU A 60 -16.42 9.42 11.09
C LEU A 60 -15.39 10.51 10.77
N HIS A 61 -14.16 10.36 11.27
CA HIS A 61 -13.06 11.26 10.94
C HIS A 61 -12.75 11.26 9.44
N ASN A 62 -12.95 10.14 8.75
CA ASN A 62 -12.72 10.08 7.30
C ASN A 62 -13.74 10.92 6.54
N ASP A 63 -15.01 10.90 6.92
CA ASP A 63 -16.03 11.71 6.25
C ASP A 63 -15.74 13.19 6.40
N TYR A 64 -15.32 13.59 7.60
CA TYR A 64 -14.84 14.94 7.82
C TYR A 64 -13.70 15.29 6.87
N TYR A 65 -12.72 14.40 6.69
CA TYR A 65 -11.62 14.64 5.76
C TYR A 65 -12.10 14.79 4.30
N TRP A 66 -12.94 13.87 3.80
CA TRP A 66 -13.40 13.91 2.41
C TRP A 66 -14.33 15.09 2.10
N ASN A 67 -15.11 15.53 3.09
CA ASN A 67 -16.04 16.65 2.92
C ASN A 67 -15.36 18.02 3.02
N ASN A 68 -14.27 18.14 3.79
CA ASN A 68 -13.67 19.45 4.09
C ASN A 68 -12.35 19.71 3.35
N PHE A 69 -11.70 18.70 2.77
CA PHE A 69 -10.41 18.88 2.10
C PHE A 69 -10.50 18.57 0.61
N TYR A 70 -10.00 19.51 -0.21
CA TYR A 70 -10.00 19.40 -1.66
C TYR A 70 -8.60 19.58 -2.26
N GLU A 71 -7.66 18.72 -1.85
CA GLU A 71 -6.31 18.67 -2.43
C GLU A 71 -6.20 17.47 -3.36
N LYS A 72 -6.27 17.71 -4.68
CA LYS A 72 -6.40 16.65 -5.71
C LYS A 72 -5.32 15.57 -5.63
N GLU A 73 -4.06 15.95 -5.43
CA GLU A 73 -2.94 15.00 -5.33
C GLU A 73 -3.03 14.13 -4.08
N ARG A 74 -3.40 14.74 -2.95
CA ARG A 74 -3.56 14.05 -1.68
C ARG A 74 -4.72 13.06 -1.73
N MET A 75 -5.87 13.48 -2.25
CA MET A 75 -7.03 12.60 -2.46
C MET A 75 -6.69 11.41 -3.35
N ARG A 76 -5.91 11.62 -4.42
CA ARG A 76 -5.43 10.54 -5.29
C ARG A 76 -4.56 9.55 -4.52
N ASN A 77 -3.63 10.03 -3.69
CA ASN A 77 -2.78 9.17 -2.87
C ASN A 77 -3.60 8.37 -1.85
N GLU A 78 -4.60 8.99 -1.22
CA GLU A 78 -5.51 8.32 -0.28
C GLU A 78 -6.31 7.19 -0.93
N ILE A 79 -6.80 7.42 -2.16
CA ILE A 79 -7.48 6.38 -2.93
C ILE A 79 -6.52 5.22 -3.23
N GLU A 80 -5.26 5.51 -3.59
CA GLU A 80 -4.26 4.46 -3.78
C GLU A 80 -4.01 3.65 -2.51
N TYR A 81 -3.85 4.32 -1.37
CA TYR A 81 -3.67 3.64 -0.08
C TYR A 81 -4.89 2.79 0.28
N ASN A 82 -6.11 3.26 0.02
CA ASN A 82 -7.32 2.47 0.23
C ASN A 82 -7.33 1.19 -0.61
N HIS A 83 -7.02 1.29 -1.90
CA HIS A 83 -6.93 0.10 -2.75
C HIS A 83 -5.87 -0.89 -2.26
N ARG A 84 -4.69 -0.40 -1.87
CA ARG A 84 -3.60 -1.24 -1.34
C ARG A 84 -4.02 -1.90 -0.03
N ALA A 85 -4.61 -1.14 0.88
CA ALA A 85 -5.12 -1.64 2.15
C ALA A 85 -6.20 -2.72 1.95
N PHE A 86 -7.12 -2.51 1.02
CA PHE A 86 -8.14 -3.51 0.69
C PHE A 86 -7.53 -4.80 0.13
N ARG A 87 -6.54 -4.69 -0.77
CA ARG A 87 -5.82 -5.87 -1.30
C ARG A 87 -5.06 -6.63 -0.22
N ILE A 88 -4.48 -5.93 0.75
CA ILE A 88 -3.85 -6.55 1.91
C ILE A 88 -4.90 -7.31 2.73
N TYR A 89 -6.01 -6.64 3.05
CA TYR A 89 -7.07 -7.21 3.87
C TYR A 89 -7.73 -8.45 3.23
N SER A 90 -7.95 -8.44 1.91
CA SER A 90 -8.63 -9.54 1.21
C SER A 90 -7.84 -10.86 1.18
N ILE A 91 -6.52 -10.80 1.35
CA ILE A 91 -5.64 -11.99 1.32
C ILE A 91 -5.45 -12.58 2.72
N ILE A 92 -5.66 -11.77 3.76
CA ILE A 92 -5.39 -12.19 5.13
C ILE A 92 -6.58 -12.95 5.68
N SER A 93 -6.33 -14.19 6.10
CA SER A 93 -7.33 -14.92 6.89
C SER A 93 -7.49 -14.26 8.25
N THR A 94 -8.73 -13.94 8.63
CA THR A 94 -9.03 -13.36 9.94
C THR A 94 -8.56 -14.29 11.06
N ARG A 95 -8.17 -13.70 12.21
CA ARG A 95 -7.72 -14.39 13.43
C ARG A 95 -6.44 -15.24 13.33
N LYS A 96 -5.74 -15.29 12.19
CA LYS A 96 -4.39 -15.91 12.10
C LYS A 96 -3.30 -14.85 12.22
N TRP A 97 -2.16 -15.24 12.78
CA TRP A 97 -0.96 -14.42 12.79
C TRP A 97 -0.29 -14.48 11.42
N CYS A 98 0.03 -13.31 10.88
CA CYS A 98 0.69 -13.15 9.58
C CYS A 98 1.95 -12.29 9.73
N ASP A 99 2.91 -12.53 8.85
CA ASP A 99 4.17 -11.80 8.80
C ASP A 99 4.10 -10.75 7.68
N ALA A 100 4.56 -9.52 7.96
CA ALA A 100 4.52 -8.44 6.97
C ALA A 100 5.40 -8.74 5.73
N ASP A 101 6.51 -9.46 5.91
CA ASP A 101 7.41 -9.86 4.83
C ASP A 101 6.71 -10.77 3.81
N SER A 102 5.98 -11.77 4.28
CA SER A 102 5.24 -12.71 3.43
C SER A 102 4.19 -11.99 2.60
N ILE A 103 3.48 -11.02 3.19
CA ILE A 103 2.44 -10.26 2.51
C ILE A 103 3.02 -9.28 1.50
N ALA A 104 4.10 -8.59 1.87
CA ALA A 104 4.82 -7.70 0.96
C ALA A 104 5.29 -8.45 -0.29
N ASN A 105 5.88 -9.63 -0.12
CA ASN A 105 6.32 -10.48 -1.21
C ASN A 105 5.16 -10.99 -2.07
N HIS A 106 4.08 -11.47 -1.45
CA HIS A 106 2.91 -11.99 -2.17
C HIS A 106 2.21 -10.92 -3.01
N LEU A 107 2.05 -9.71 -2.46
CA LEU A 107 1.37 -8.59 -3.14
C LEU A 107 2.28 -7.74 -4.02
N LYS A 108 3.60 -8.02 -4.02
CA LYS A 108 4.63 -7.18 -4.64
C LYS A 108 4.53 -5.72 -4.19
N LEU A 109 4.32 -5.52 -2.89
CA LEU A 109 4.25 -4.21 -2.24
C LEU A 109 5.52 -3.95 -1.43
N ASN A 110 5.81 -2.67 -1.17
CA ASN A 110 6.90 -2.30 -0.30
C ASN A 110 6.58 -2.72 1.15
N LYS A 111 7.48 -3.45 1.82
CA LYS A 111 7.33 -3.85 3.23
C LYS A 111 6.99 -2.66 4.14
N ARG A 112 7.64 -1.50 3.94
CA ARG A 112 7.40 -0.30 4.75
C ARG A 112 5.96 0.19 4.63
N GLU A 113 5.39 0.09 3.43
CA GLU A 113 4.01 0.48 3.17
C GLU A 113 3.02 -0.48 3.83
N VAL A 114 3.28 -1.80 3.74
CA VAL A 114 2.47 -2.81 4.42
C VAL A 114 2.47 -2.59 5.93
N ILE A 115 3.65 -2.38 6.52
CA ILE A 115 3.80 -2.06 7.95
C ILE A 115 3.02 -0.79 8.32
N PHE A 116 3.11 0.25 7.50
CA PHE A 116 2.41 1.51 7.71
C PHE A 116 0.89 1.33 7.77
N ILE A 117 0.32 0.63 6.79
CA ILE A 117 -1.12 0.33 6.74
C ILE A 117 -1.55 -0.47 7.97
N ILE A 118 -0.78 -1.48 8.37
CA ILE A 118 -1.11 -2.33 9.52
C ILE A 118 -1.01 -1.55 10.84
N ARG A 119 -0.05 -0.64 10.98
CA ARG A 119 0.05 0.25 12.13
C ARG A 119 -1.17 1.16 12.25
N LYS A 120 -1.65 1.71 11.13
CA LYS A 120 -2.93 2.44 11.09
C LYS A 120 -4.11 1.56 11.53
N TRP A 121 -4.15 0.30 11.10
CA TRP A 121 -5.18 -0.63 11.58
C TRP A 121 -5.10 -0.93 13.07
N LYS A 122 -3.90 -0.94 13.67
CA LYS A 122 -3.75 -1.05 15.13
C LYS A 122 -4.29 0.19 15.83
N GLU A 123 -3.99 1.40 15.34
CA GLU A 123 -4.54 2.66 15.87
C GLU A 123 -6.08 2.65 15.84
N CYS A 124 -6.67 2.15 14.75
CA CYS A 124 -8.12 1.99 14.61
C CYS A 124 -8.72 0.83 15.42
N GLY A 125 -7.89 -0.04 16.02
CA GLY A 125 -8.31 -1.20 16.80
C GLY A 125 -8.72 -2.44 15.99
N ILE A 126 -8.43 -2.45 14.68
CA ILE A 126 -8.71 -3.54 13.72
C ILE A 126 -7.66 -4.66 13.80
N ALA A 127 -6.42 -4.30 14.10
CA ALA A 127 -5.29 -5.22 14.12
C ALA A 127 -4.56 -5.25 15.48
N GLU A 128 -3.98 -6.40 15.79
CA GLU A 128 -3.02 -6.61 16.86
C GLU A 128 -1.63 -6.78 16.23
N ILE A 129 -0.60 -6.20 16.85
CA ILE A 129 0.77 -6.24 16.33
C ILE A 129 1.70 -6.74 17.44
N ILE A 130 2.58 -7.66 17.06
CA ILE A 130 3.74 -8.07 17.84
C ILE A 130 5.00 -7.62 17.07
N GLU A 131 5.75 -6.72 17.67
CA GLU A 131 7.07 -6.31 17.19
C GLU A 131 8.12 -6.85 18.16
N ARG A 132 9.08 -7.61 17.65
CA ARG A 132 10.20 -8.15 18.43
C ARG A 132 11.52 -7.90 17.70
N THR A 133 12.52 -7.46 18.45
CA THR A 133 13.89 -7.37 17.96
C THR A 133 14.61 -8.66 18.33
N GLU A 134 14.88 -9.48 17.33
CA GLU A 134 15.77 -10.63 17.44
C GLU A 134 17.21 -10.22 17.09
N ARG A 135 18.19 -11.06 17.45
CA ARG A 135 19.63 -10.77 17.34
C ARG A 135 20.08 -10.24 15.98
N TYR A 136 19.41 -10.64 14.89
CA TYR A 136 19.76 -10.25 13.52
C TYR A 136 18.58 -9.72 12.69
N ARG A 137 17.36 -9.64 13.26
CA ARG A 137 16.18 -9.22 12.51
C ARG A 137 15.09 -8.64 13.39
N SER A 138 14.34 -7.68 12.85
CA SER A 138 13.07 -7.25 13.43
C SER A 138 11.94 -8.13 12.88
N VAL A 139 11.25 -8.80 13.78
CA VAL A 139 10.07 -9.60 13.47
C VAL A 139 8.83 -8.72 13.68
N PHE A 140 8.06 -8.54 12.62
CA PHE A 140 6.78 -7.84 12.64
C PHE A 140 5.69 -8.84 12.28
N LYS A 141 4.92 -9.24 13.29
CA LYS A 141 3.73 -10.10 13.12
C LYS A 141 2.48 -9.34 13.48
N PHE A 142 1.40 -9.67 12.82
CA PHE A 142 0.12 -9.05 13.10
C PHE A 142 -1.04 -10.01 12.89
N LYS A 143 -2.17 -9.68 13.50
CA LYS A 143 -3.41 -10.45 13.43
C LYS A 143 -4.58 -9.48 13.23
N ILE A 144 -5.44 -9.77 12.27
CA ILE A 144 -6.64 -8.98 11.99
C ILE A 144 -7.84 -9.54 12.76
N LYS A 145 -8.59 -8.66 13.42
CA LYS A 145 -9.84 -9.01 14.11
C LYS A 145 -10.95 -9.30 13.11
N ASN A 146 -12.00 -10.00 13.56
CA ASN A 146 -13.14 -10.30 12.69
C ASN A 146 -14.05 -9.08 12.52
N VAL A 147 -13.61 -8.11 11.72
CA VAL A 147 -14.24 -6.80 11.50
C VAL A 147 -14.14 -6.48 10.03
N LYS A 148 -15.24 -6.03 9.41
CA LYS A 148 -15.26 -5.59 8.01
C LYS A 148 -14.42 -4.32 7.86
N LEU A 149 -13.51 -4.30 6.87
CA LEU A 149 -12.68 -3.14 6.60
C LEU A 149 -13.43 -2.12 5.74
N TYR A 150 -13.79 -0.99 6.33
CA TYR A 150 -14.19 0.23 5.64
C TYR A 150 -13.00 1.11 5.24
N TYR A 151 -13.25 2.04 4.31
CA TYR A 151 -12.29 3.06 3.95
C TYR A 151 -11.75 3.81 5.19
N LEU A 152 -10.44 4.06 5.20
CA LEU A 152 -9.71 4.81 6.23
C LEU A 152 -8.79 5.82 5.56
N THR A 153 -8.59 6.98 6.18
CA THR A 153 -7.55 7.93 5.79
C THR A 153 -6.19 7.48 6.33
N TYR A 154 -5.19 7.42 5.47
CA TYR A 154 -3.85 6.95 5.83
C TYR A 154 -2.85 8.10 6.00
N SER A 155 -3.10 9.30 5.48
CA SER A 155 -2.24 10.46 5.73
C SER A 155 -2.35 10.97 7.15
N ASN A 156 -1.20 11.43 7.69
CA ASN A 156 -1.18 12.13 8.96
C ASN A 156 -1.66 13.57 8.73
N PHE A 157 -2.81 13.92 9.30
CA PHE A 157 -3.22 15.30 9.44
C PHE A 157 -2.46 15.89 10.61
N LYS A 158 -1.60 16.87 10.33
CA LYS A 158 -1.41 17.95 11.28
C LYS A 158 -2.50 18.94 10.95
N GLU A 159 -3.52 19.05 11.81
CA GLU A 159 -4.33 20.26 11.84
C GLU A 159 -3.34 21.42 11.92
N LYS A 160 -3.34 22.29 10.92
CA LYS A 160 -2.71 23.59 11.10
C LYS A 160 -3.54 24.26 12.19
N LYS A 161 -2.99 24.33 13.39
CA LYS A 161 -3.46 25.24 14.44
C LYS A 161 -3.46 26.67 13.90
#